data_AF-A0A2C6KTC2-F1
#
_entry.id   AF-A0A2C6KTC2-F1
#
_cell.length_a   1.000
_cell.length_b   1.000
_cell.length_c   1.000
_cell.angle_alpha   90.00
_cell.angle_beta   90.00
_cell.angle_gamma   90.00
#
_symmetry.space_group_name_H-M   'P 1'
#
loop_
_entity.id
_entity.type
_entity.pdbx_description
1 polymer ?
#
loop_
_entity_poly.entity_id
_entity_poly.type
_entity_poly.pdbx_seq_one_letter_code
_entity_poly.pdbx_strand_id
1 'polypeptide(L)'
;MHPRVGSCNCPLNPKGKGGGRRADRPGERGVRRVSRQLASIVAAVALPCVLHVLHQAAGDPCSAASSTVCANGSCYSNNGLDVCVCELPWTGVACDQAMSLCTKDCGVKTDSGLDCQTALCGLGKCTDSNVPPYYSCECGDFYSGVNCEIQSNPCSSASSNPCAHGTCSFAPGKNSGTVTCVCEAGWVVPQGATGQLVKWGNSEVHMGPACTEQEHRGVARLAVTLSSGEMIIWWIIFAISLIVLVWCCYTVCAETCSKYMKAFSKMRAAGAVAR
;
A
#
# COMPACT_ATOMS: atom_id res chain seq x y z
N MET A 1 53.73 32.26 8.45
CA MET A 1 53.66 32.07 6.98
C MET A 1 52.55 32.97 6.44
N HIS A 2 52.91 33.96 5.62
CA HIS A 2 52.04 34.83 4.81
C HIS A 2 51.55 34.08 3.54
N PRO A 3 50.57 34.55 2.72
CA PRO A 3 50.24 35.96 2.39
C PRO A 3 48.73 36.34 2.47
N ARG A 4 48.41 37.58 2.89
CA ARG A 4 47.91 38.73 2.08
C ARG A 4 46.76 38.40 1.12
N VAL A 5 45.55 38.86 1.47
CA VAL A 5 44.46 39.11 0.50
C VAL A 5 43.89 40.51 0.78
N GLY A 6 43.74 41.27 -0.30
CA GLY A 6 43.58 42.72 -0.31
C GLY A 6 42.24 43.23 0.21
N SER A 7 42.32 44.37 0.90
CA SER A 7 41.20 45.27 1.13
C SER A 7 40.68 45.83 -0.19
N CYS A 8 39.39 45.63 -0.48
CA CYS A 8 38.59 46.58 -1.25
C CYS A 8 37.56 47.17 -0.29
N ASN A 9 37.92 48.28 0.32
CA ASN A 9 37.00 49.17 1.00
C ASN A 9 36.52 50.18 -0.03
N CYS A 10 35.22 50.26 -0.28
CA CYS A 10 34.62 51.53 -0.69
C CYS A 10 33.16 51.59 -0.24
N PRO A 11 32.86 52.44 0.76
CA PRO A 11 31.52 52.94 1.01
C PRO A 11 31.24 54.09 0.05
N LEU A 12 30.05 54.14 -0.52
CA LEU A 12 29.55 55.33 -1.21
C LEU A 12 28.05 55.44 -0.92
N ASN A 13 27.61 56.53 -0.28
CA ASN A 13 27.09 57.69 -1.03
C ASN A 13 26.73 58.85 -0.05
N PRO A 14 26.17 60.02 -0.47
CA PRO A 14 26.90 61.29 -0.36
C PRO A 14 26.06 62.40 0.30
N LYS A 15 26.66 63.58 0.47
CA LYS A 15 26.12 64.93 0.13
C LYS A 15 26.73 65.98 1.04
N GLY A 16 27.24 67.05 0.43
CA GLY A 16 27.59 68.27 1.13
C GLY A 16 28.07 69.36 0.18
N LYS A 17 27.20 70.32 -0.13
CA LYS A 17 27.48 71.52 -0.93
C LYS A 17 28.38 72.52 -0.18
N GLY A 18 29.16 73.28 -0.94
CA GLY A 18 29.83 74.53 -0.54
C GLY A 18 31.09 74.68 -1.38
N GLY A 19 31.35 75.71 -2.18
CA GLY A 19 30.98 77.11 -2.06
C GLY A 19 32.29 77.91 -2.17
N GLY A 20 32.60 78.45 -3.36
CA GLY A 20 33.63 79.47 -3.55
C GLY A 20 34.48 79.33 -4.81
N ARG A 21 34.41 80.29 -5.74
CA ARG A 21 35.38 81.39 -5.87
C ARG A 21 35.13 82.28 -7.09
N ARG A 22 35.71 83.47 -6.95
CA ARG A 22 35.75 84.67 -7.80
C ARG A 22 36.29 84.48 -9.23
N ALA A 23 35.87 85.47 -10.05
CA ALA A 23 36.63 86.26 -11.03
C ALA A 23 36.90 85.71 -12.46
N ASP A 24 36.19 86.35 -13.39
CA ASP A 24 36.65 87.09 -14.59
C ASP A 24 37.56 86.44 -15.68
N ARG A 25 36.94 86.29 -16.87
CA ARG A 25 37.34 86.84 -18.20
C ARG A 25 38.41 86.11 -19.08
N PRO A 26 38.51 86.40 -20.40
CA PRO A 26 37.79 85.67 -21.47
C PRO A 26 38.68 85.23 -22.67
N GLY A 27 38.10 84.46 -23.61
CA GLY A 27 38.62 84.24 -24.97
C GLY A 27 38.89 82.75 -25.27
N GLU A 28 38.56 82.13 -26.39
CA GLU A 28 38.12 82.62 -27.69
C GLU A 28 37.22 81.59 -28.38
N ARG A 29 36.27 82.12 -29.16
CA ARG A 29 35.28 81.40 -29.95
C ARG A 29 35.94 80.87 -31.23
N GLY A 30 36.27 79.58 -31.29
CA GLY A 30 36.75 78.95 -32.52
C GLY A 30 36.34 77.49 -32.75
N VAL A 31 35.86 76.77 -31.72
CA VAL A 31 35.69 75.30 -31.78
C VAL A 31 34.26 74.89 -31.38
N ARG A 32 33.22 75.50 -31.97
CA ARG A 32 31.81 75.24 -31.57
C ARG A 32 30.96 74.44 -32.56
N ARG A 33 31.43 74.13 -33.77
CA ARG A 33 30.60 73.39 -34.76
C ARG A 33 30.84 71.88 -34.82
N VAL A 34 32.06 71.39 -34.56
CA VAL A 34 32.34 69.93 -34.58
C VAL A 34 31.93 69.25 -33.25
N SER A 35 31.86 70.01 -32.15
CA SER A 35 31.48 69.52 -30.82
C SER A 35 29.99 69.19 -30.66
N ARG A 36 29.09 69.79 -31.45
CA ARG A 36 27.64 69.59 -31.30
C ARG A 36 27.11 68.29 -31.92
N GLN A 37 27.76 67.80 -32.99
CA GLN A 37 27.37 66.53 -33.62
C GLN A 37 27.84 65.31 -32.81
N LEU A 38 29.05 65.36 -32.24
CA LEU A 38 29.54 64.32 -31.33
C LEU A 38 28.72 64.26 -30.02
N ALA A 39 28.33 65.41 -29.47
CA ALA A 39 27.53 65.46 -28.24
C ALA A 39 26.10 64.88 -28.40
N SER A 40 25.48 65.02 -29.57
CA SER A 40 24.13 64.48 -29.82
C SER A 40 24.13 62.96 -30.02
N ILE A 41 25.18 62.39 -30.64
CA ILE A 41 25.30 60.95 -30.84
C ILE A 41 25.66 60.25 -29.51
N VAL A 42 26.53 60.87 -28.69
CA VAL A 42 26.83 60.36 -27.34
C VAL A 42 25.60 60.36 -26.44
N ALA A 43 24.74 61.37 -26.53
CA ALA A 43 23.49 61.43 -25.75
C ALA A 43 22.44 60.41 -26.23
N ALA A 44 22.33 60.16 -27.53
CA ALA A 44 21.34 59.24 -28.11
C ALA A 44 21.67 57.75 -27.89
N VAL A 45 22.96 57.40 -27.74
CA VAL A 45 23.41 56.02 -27.48
C VAL A 45 23.59 55.74 -25.99
N ALA A 46 24.01 56.74 -25.18
CA ALA A 46 24.21 56.56 -23.75
C ALA A 46 22.91 56.46 -22.95
N LEU A 47 21.84 57.19 -23.31
CA LEU A 47 20.55 57.11 -22.62
C LEU A 47 19.89 55.71 -22.67
N PRO A 48 19.77 55.04 -23.83
CA PRO A 48 19.18 53.70 -23.90
C PRO A 48 20.09 52.62 -23.30
N CYS A 49 21.42 52.81 -23.32
CA CYS A 49 22.37 51.91 -22.63
C CYS A 49 22.25 52.03 -21.09
N VAL A 50 22.11 53.24 -20.55
CA VAL A 50 21.93 53.45 -19.10
C VAL A 50 20.56 52.94 -18.63
N LEU A 51 19.49 53.04 -19.44
CA LEU A 51 18.21 52.41 -19.12
C LEU A 51 18.26 50.87 -19.16
N HIS A 52 19.01 50.26 -20.09
CA HIS A 52 19.22 48.80 -20.11
C HIS A 52 20.03 48.31 -18.91
N VAL A 53 21.06 49.05 -18.50
CA VAL A 53 21.89 48.71 -17.32
C VAL A 53 21.11 48.88 -16.02
N LEU A 54 20.18 49.84 -15.94
CA LEU A 54 19.31 50.01 -14.76
C LEU A 54 18.18 48.95 -14.68
N HIS A 55 17.78 48.33 -15.80
CA HIS A 55 16.80 47.24 -15.80
C HIS A 55 17.41 45.88 -15.43
N GLN A 56 18.74 45.75 -15.39
CA GLN A 56 19.45 44.52 -15.01
C GLN A 56 19.85 44.46 -13.53
N ALA A 57 19.55 45.49 -12.74
CA ALA A 57 19.64 45.40 -11.29
C ALA A 57 18.31 44.87 -10.71
N ALA A 58 17.87 43.70 -11.17
CA ALA A 58 16.98 42.86 -10.37
C ALA A 58 17.83 42.41 -9.17
N GLY A 59 17.71 43.11 -8.05
CA GLY A 59 18.43 42.74 -6.83
C GLY A 59 18.13 41.30 -6.48
N ASP A 60 19.16 40.53 -6.11
CA ASP A 60 19.00 39.13 -5.71
C ASP A 60 17.95 39.05 -4.58
N PRO A 61 16.82 38.38 -4.77
CA PRO A 61 15.75 38.35 -3.77
C PRO A 61 16.09 37.46 -2.57
N CYS A 62 17.19 36.70 -2.64
CA CYS A 62 17.83 36.07 -1.48
C CYS A 62 18.86 36.96 -0.75
N SER A 63 18.98 38.26 -1.09
CA SER A 63 19.93 39.16 -0.41
C SER A 63 19.55 39.37 1.07
N ALA A 64 20.54 39.62 1.93
CA ALA A 64 20.35 39.78 3.37
C ALA A 64 19.39 40.93 3.79
N ALA A 65 18.96 41.77 2.85
CA ALA A 65 17.98 42.83 3.04
C ALA A 65 16.52 42.40 2.73
N SER A 66 16.31 41.21 2.14
CA SER A 66 15.02 40.62 1.77
C SER A 66 14.79 39.28 2.47
N SER A 67 15.03 39.23 3.79
CA SER A 67 14.91 38.04 4.66
C SER A 67 13.49 37.46 4.80
N THR A 68 12.65 37.61 3.79
CA THR A 68 11.21 37.33 3.82
C THR A 68 10.73 36.46 2.66
N VAL A 69 11.62 36.01 1.76
CA VAL A 69 11.22 35.16 0.63
C VAL A 69 10.99 33.71 1.06
N CYS A 70 11.85 33.16 1.92
CA CYS A 70 11.65 31.87 2.56
C CYS A 70 11.39 32.11 4.05
N ALA A 71 10.20 31.77 4.55
CA ALA A 71 9.82 31.99 5.93
C ALA A 71 10.60 31.08 6.90
N ASN A 72 10.64 29.77 6.61
CA ASN A 72 11.31 28.76 7.42
C ASN A 72 12.25 27.90 6.58
N GLY A 73 13.32 28.51 6.07
CA GLY A 73 14.27 27.79 5.22
C GLY A 73 15.43 28.63 4.71
N SER A 74 16.31 27.97 3.95
CA SER A 74 17.44 28.61 3.29
C SER A 74 17.10 28.99 1.85
N CYS A 75 17.46 30.20 1.43
CA CYS A 75 17.23 30.72 0.08
C CYS A 75 18.49 30.55 -0.78
N TYR A 76 18.36 29.98 -1.97
CA TYR A 76 19.43 29.84 -2.95
C TYR A 76 19.03 30.48 -4.27
N SER A 77 19.87 31.37 -4.80
CA SER A 77 19.64 32.02 -6.10
C SER A 77 20.62 31.49 -7.15
N ASN A 78 20.13 31.17 -8.33
CA ASN A 78 20.95 30.78 -9.48
C ASN A 78 20.39 31.37 -10.78
N ASN A 79 21.12 32.29 -11.41
CA ASN A 79 20.78 32.89 -12.71
C ASN A 79 19.34 33.45 -12.78
N GLY A 80 18.84 34.05 -11.68
CA GLY A 80 17.49 34.63 -11.59
C GLY A 80 16.38 33.64 -11.24
N LEU A 81 16.71 32.40 -10.90
CA LEU A 81 15.80 31.44 -10.26
C LEU A 81 16.13 31.35 -8.77
N ASP A 82 15.13 31.59 -7.93
CA ASP A 82 15.25 31.49 -6.47
C ASP A 82 14.52 30.26 -5.97
N VAL A 83 15.24 29.46 -5.18
CA VAL A 83 14.75 28.20 -4.63
C VAL A 83 14.87 28.25 -3.11
N CYS A 84 13.75 28.06 -2.44
CA CYS A 84 13.71 27.85 -0.99
C CYS A 84 13.91 26.37 -0.67
N VAL A 85 14.86 26.07 0.19
CA VAL A 85 15.01 24.76 0.84
C VAL A 85 14.43 24.87 2.24
N CYS A 86 13.24 24.30 2.43
CA CYS A 86 12.52 24.38 3.70
C CYS A 86 13.13 23.49 4.77
N GLU A 87 13.19 24.00 5.99
CA GLU A 87 13.48 23.18 7.16
C GLU A 87 12.23 22.40 7.56
N LEU A 88 12.38 21.15 8.00
CA LEU A 88 11.25 20.35 8.48
C LEU A 88 10.69 20.98 9.78
N PRO A 89 9.35 21.06 9.97
CA PRO A 89 8.27 20.48 9.18
C PRO A 89 7.56 21.50 8.27
N TRP A 90 8.29 22.28 7.49
CA TRP A 90 7.72 23.30 6.59
C TRP A 90 7.77 22.87 5.12
N THR A 91 6.82 23.38 4.34
CA THR A 91 6.66 23.11 2.90
C THR A 91 6.12 24.35 2.18
N GLY A 92 5.94 24.24 0.86
CA GLY A 92 5.49 25.33 -0.01
C GLY A 92 6.66 26.10 -0.64
N VAL A 93 6.34 26.92 -1.63
CA VAL A 93 7.33 27.68 -2.42
C VAL A 93 8.12 28.69 -1.56
N ALA A 94 7.53 29.15 -0.46
CA ALA A 94 8.10 30.10 0.47
C ALA A 94 8.32 29.52 1.88
N CYS A 95 8.17 28.21 2.08
CA CYS A 95 8.31 27.54 3.39
C CYS A 95 7.39 28.13 4.49
N ASP A 96 6.22 28.60 4.11
CA ASP A 96 5.21 29.22 4.98
C ASP A 96 4.07 28.26 5.35
N GLN A 97 4.04 27.08 4.73
CA GLN A 97 3.02 26.06 4.98
C GLN A 97 3.57 24.99 5.90
N ALA A 98 2.81 24.57 6.91
CA ALA A 98 3.13 23.37 7.67
C ALA A 98 2.95 22.15 6.76
N MET A 99 3.93 21.24 6.78
CA MET A 99 3.79 19.98 6.06
C MET A 99 2.79 19.06 6.74
N SER A 100 2.12 18.24 5.96
CA SER A 100 1.24 17.21 6.46
C SER A 100 1.55 15.88 5.76
N LEU A 101 2.25 15.02 6.48
CA LEU A 101 2.51 13.65 6.07
C LEU A 101 1.22 12.85 6.02
N CYS A 102 0.23 13.15 6.87
CA CYS A 102 -1.02 12.40 6.88
C CYS A 102 -1.93 12.68 5.68
N THR A 103 -1.73 13.80 4.97
CA THR A 103 -2.66 14.20 3.89
C THR A 103 -2.03 14.26 2.50
N LYS A 104 -0.85 14.88 2.33
CA LYS A 104 -0.32 15.19 0.99
C LYS A 104 1.20 15.08 0.83
N ASP A 105 1.97 15.26 1.90
CA ASP A 105 3.44 15.37 1.84
C ASP A 105 4.15 14.02 2.11
N CYS A 106 3.43 12.89 2.07
CA CYS A 106 3.99 11.55 2.33
C CYS A 106 4.77 10.91 1.17
N GLY A 107 4.81 11.56 -0.01
CA GLY A 107 5.49 11.03 -1.19
C GLY A 107 4.72 9.94 -1.96
N VAL A 108 3.47 9.64 -1.59
CA VAL A 108 2.57 8.77 -2.37
C VAL A 108 1.92 9.60 -3.48
N LYS A 109 1.96 9.08 -4.72
CA LYS A 109 1.29 9.74 -5.85
C LYS A 109 -0.22 9.58 -5.73
N THR A 110 -0.95 10.67 -5.87
CA THR A 110 -2.43 10.71 -5.85
C THR A 110 -3.08 9.79 -6.89
N ASP A 111 -2.37 9.48 -7.98
CA ASP A 111 -2.86 8.62 -9.06
C ASP A 111 -2.88 7.12 -8.69
N SER A 112 -2.25 6.75 -7.57
CA SER A 112 -2.24 5.37 -7.08
C SER A 112 -3.57 4.92 -6.44
N GLY A 113 -4.49 5.87 -6.20
CA GLY A 113 -5.74 5.62 -5.48
C GLY A 113 -5.55 5.33 -3.98
N LEU A 114 -4.34 5.52 -3.46
CA LEU A 114 -3.99 5.35 -2.06
C LEU A 114 -3.73 6.71 -1.42
N ASP A 115 -4.40 6.98 -0.30
CA ASP A 115 -4.19 8.18 0.50
C ASP A 115 -3.03 8.00 1.50
N CYS A 116 -2.44 9.11 1.92
CA CYS A 116 -1.30 9.10 2.85
C CYS A 116 -1.64 8.45 4.20
N GLN A 117 -2.85 8.64 4.71
CA GLN A 117 -3.26 8.05 5.99
C GLN A 117 -3.28 6.52 5.89
N THR A 118 -3.87 5.97 4.84
CA THR A 118 -3.88 4.52 4.62
C THR A 118 -2.48 3.97 4.35
N ALA A 119 -1.63 4.72 3.65
CA ALA A 119 -0.26 4.30 3.37
C ALA A 119 0.64 4.26 4.63
N LEU A 120 0.49 5.23 5.53
CA LEU A 120 1.32 5.36 6.74
C LEU A 120 0.78 4.54 7.92
N CYS A 121 -0.53 4.59 8.16
CA CYS A 121 -1.16 4.03 9.36
C CYS A 121 -2.14 2.89 9.06
N GLY A 122 -2.26 2.42 7.81
CA GLY A 122 -3.23 1.39 7.43
C GLY A 122 -4.67 1.82 7.72
N LEU A 123 -5.34 1.12 8.63
CA LEU A 123 -6.70 1.48 9.07
C LEU A 123 -6.72 2.41 10.30
N GLY A 124 -5.55 2.78 10.82
CA GLY A 124 -5.40 3.70 11.93
C GLY A 124 -5.66 5.16 11.56
N LYS A 125 -5.74 6.00 12.60
CA LYS A 125 -5.83 7.45 12.45
C LYS A 125 -4.42 8.04 12.42
N CYS A 126 -4.11 8.77 11.35
CA CYS A 126 -2.85 9.50 11.23
C CYS A 126 -2.99 10.91 11.84
N THR A 127 -1.98 11.34 12.60
CA THR A 127 -1.86 12.71 13.10
C THR A 127 -0.47 13.25 12.80
N ASP A 128 -0.39 14.45 12.25
CA ASP A 128 0.89 15.12 11.99
C ASP A 128 1.57 15.51 13.32
N SER A 129 2.90 15.52 13.31
CA SER A 129 3.74 15.83 14.47
C SER A 129 4.83 16.83 14.08
N ASN A 130 5.24 17.65 15.04
CA ASN A 130 6.35 18.60 14.85
C ASN A 130 7.72 18.01 15.20
N VAL A 131 7.76 16.75 15.66
CA VAL A 131 8.99 16.03 15.99
C VAL A 131 9.16 14.81 15.09
N PRO A 132 10.40 14.43 14.69
CA PRO A 132 10.65 13.24 13.89
C PRO A 132 9.97 11.99 14.49
N PRO A 133 9.25 11.19 13.68
CA PRO A 133 9.22 11.17 12.22
C PRO A 133 8.19 12.13 11.56
N TYR A 134 7.68 13.11 12.30
CA TYR A 134 6.72 14.14 11.88
C TYR A 134 5.28 13.66 11.63
N TYR A 135 4.98 12.43 12.05
CA TYR A 135 3.63 11.89 12.16
C TYR A 135 3.57 10.88 13.31
N SER A 136 2.36 10.53 13.71
CA SER A 136 2.06 9.41 14.59
C SER A 136 0.77 8.73 14.19
N CYS A 137 0.69 7.43 14.43
CA CYS A 137 -0.50 6.63 14.14
C CYS A 137 -1.20 6.20 15.43
N GLU A 138 -2.53 6.29 15.42
CA GLU A 138 -3.42 5.73 16.44
C GLU A 138 -4.15 4.52 15.83
N CYS A 139 -3.73 3.32 16.19
CA CYS A 139 -4.06 2.08 15.48
C CYS A 139 -5.44 1.48 15.79
N GLY A 140 -6.16 2.04 16.75
CA GLY A 140 -7.40 1.46 17.26
C GLY A 140 -7.19 0.10 17.93
N ASP A 141 -8.25 -0.70 18.05
CA ASP A 141 -8.23 -1.92 18.87
C ASP A 141 -7.68 -3.16 18.12
N PHE A 142 -7.70 -3.17 16.79
CA PHE A 142 -7.37 -4.35 15.97
C PHE A 142 -5.96 -4.36 15.41
N TYR A 143 -5.21 -3.28 15.58
CA TYR A 143 -3.87 -3.11 15.05
C TYR A 143 -2.95 -2.50 16.10
N SER A 144 -1.66 -2.80 16.00
CA SER A 144 -0.60 -2.26 16.85
C SER A 144 0.69 -2.07 16.04
N GLY A 145 1.72 -1.53 16.68
CA GLY A 145 2.96 -1.12 16.00
C GLY A 145 3.02 0.39 15.79
N VAL A 146 4.13 0.87 15.22
CA VAL A 146 4.36 2.31 15.00
C VAL A 146 3.46 2.84 13.87
N ASN A 147 3.20 1.98 12.89
CA ASN A 147 2.45 2.26 11.66
C ASN A 147 1.20 1.39 11.56
N CYS A 148 0.76 0.80 12.67
CA CYS A 148 -0.40 -0.10 12.72
C CYS A 148 -0.25 -1.34 11.83
N GLU A 149 0.98 -1.79 11.64
CA GLU A 149 1.36 -2.89 10.76
C GLU A 149 1.11 -4.27 11.39
N ILE A 150 0.99 -4.35 12.71
CA ILE A 150 0.82 -5.60 13.44
C ILE A 150 -0.67 -5.81 13.68
N GLN A 151 -1.22 -6.90 13.14
CA GLN A 151 -2.61 -7.27 13.39
C GLN A 151 -2.77 -7.85 14.79
N SER A 152 -3.63 -7.24 15.61
CA SER A 152 -3.98 -7.65 16.96
C SER A 152 -5.48 -7.96 17.03
N ASN A 153 -5.89 -9.06 16.39
CA ASN A 153 -7.29 -9.48 16.30
C ASN A 153 -7.46 -10.92 16.82
N PRO A 154 -8.70 -11.41 16.97
CA PRO A 154 -8.96 -12.76 17.49
C PRO A 154 -8.37 -13.90 16.66
N CYS A 155 -8.09 -13.69 15.37
CA CYS A 155 -7.47 -14.67 14.49
C CYS A 155 -5.93 -14.59 14.47
N SER A 156 -5.31 -13.55 15.06
CA SER A 156 -3.85 -13.37 15.02
C SER A 156 -3.06 -14.45 15.77
N SER A 157 -3.71 -15.17 16.69
CA SER A 157 -3.10 -16.19 17.52
C SER A 157 -3.45 -17.59 17.02
N ALA A 158 -2.45 -18.33 16.56
CA ALA A 158 -2.63 -19.72 16.13
C ALA A 158 -2.97 -20.67 17.29
N SER A 159 -2.54 -20.36 18.52
CA SER A 159 -2.83 -21.17 19.70
C SER A 159 -4.20 -20.90 20.32
N SER A 160 -4.86 -19.81 19.94
CA SER A 160 -6.19 -19.43 20.45
C SER A 160 -7.18 -19.15 19.32
N ASN A 161 -7.14 -19.97 18.26
CA ASN A 161 -8.05 -19.86 17.14
C ASN A 161 -9.52 -20.07 17.60
N PRO A 162 -10.42 -19.06 17.45
CA PRO A 162 -11.81 -19.17 17.89
C PRO A 162 -12.63 -20.18 17.07
N CYS A 163 -12.14 -20.62 15.91
CA CYS A 163 -12.85 -21.53 15.01
C CYS A 163 -12.67 -23.01 15.33
N ALA A 164 -11.86 -23.37 16.34
CA ALA A 164 -11.48 -24.74 16.69
C ALA A 164 -10.96 -25.52 15.48
N HIS A 165 -11.75 -26.42 14.89
CA HIS A 165 -11.41 -27.18 13.68
C HIS A 165 -11.76 -26.42 12.40
N GLY A 166 -11.25 -25.20 12.28
CA GLY A 166 -11.56 -24.32 11.16
C GLY A 166 -10.52 -23.22 10.98
N THR A 167 -10.45 -22.69 9.77
CA THR A 167 -9.63 -21.52 9.44
C THR A 167 -10.34 -20.25 9.87
N CYS A 168 -9.63 -19.40 10.62
CA CYS A 168 -10.11 -18.10 11.08
C CYS A 168 -9.80 -17.01 10.05
N SER A 169 -10.79 -16.21 9.72
CA SER A 169 -10.62 -15.01 8.90
C SER A 169 -11.24 -13.81 9.61
N PHE A 170 -10.53 -12.68 9.63
CA PHE A 170 -10.98 -11.46 10.28
C PHE A 170 -11.16 -10.34 9.27
N ALA A 171 -12.33 -9.73 9.26
CA ALA A 171 -12.64 -8.53 8.49
C ALA A 171 -12.81 -7.34 9.46
N PRO A 172 -11.88 -6.37 9.45
CA PRO A 172 -12.01 -5.15 10.24
C PRO A 172 -13.08 -4.22 9.66
N GLY A 173 -13.85 -3.58 10.54
CA GLY A 173 -14.76 -2.49 10.26
C GLY A 173 -14.43 -1.28 11.13
N LYS A 174 -15.18 -0.18 10.94
CA LYS A 174 -15.00 1.04 11.74
C LYS A 174 -15.57 0.80 13.15
N ASN A 175 -14.69 0.60 14.13
CA ASN A 175 -15.03 0.22 15.52
C ASN A 175 -15.75 -1.13 15.67
N SER A 176 -15.69 -1.97 14.63
CA SER A 176 -16.27 -3.30 14.66
C SER A 176 -15.39 -4.29 13.92
N GLY A 177 -15.59 -5.58 14.13
CA GLY A 177 -14.89 -6.63 13.41
C GLY A 177 -15.80 -7.82 13.19
N THR A 178 -15.55 -8.58 12.13
CA THR A 178 -16.26 -9.83 11.88
C THR A 178 -15.24 -10.96 11.76
N VAL A 179 -15.42 -12.00 12.57
CA VAL A 179 -14.67 -13.25 12.45
C VAL A 179 -15.54 -14.25 11.70
N THR A 180 -15.02 -14.78 10.61
CA THR A 180 -15.65 -15.85 9.83
C THR A 180 -14.80 -17.12 9.94
N CYS A 181 -15.46 -18.21 10.31
CA CYS A 181 -14.86 -19.53 10.42
C CYS A 181 -15.20 -20.37 9.20
N VAL A 182 -14.17 -20.96 8.58
CA VAL A 182 -14.33 -21.95 7.51
C VAL A 182 -13.88 -23.29 8.05
N CYS A 183 -14.80 -24.25 8.17
CA CYS A 183 -14.50 -25.54 8.78
C CYS A 183 -13.58 -26.41 7.93
N GLU A 184 -12.70 -27.15 8.62
CA GLU A 184 -11.86 -28.17 8.01
C GLU A 184 -12.70 -29.38 7.56
N ALA A 185 -12.13 -30.23 6.70
CA ALA A 185 -12.82 -31.40 6.20
C ALA A 185 -13.26 -32.33 7.34
N GLY A 186 -14.55 -32.67 7.38
CA GLY A 186 -15.13 -33.52 8.42
C GLY A 186 -15.61 -32.78 9.67
N TRP A 187 -15.58 -31.45 9.68
CA TRP A 187 -16.13 -30.61 10.75
C TRP A 187 -17.19 -29.64 10.24
N VAL A 188 -18.18 -29.39 11.06
CA VAL A 188 -19.29 -28.46 10.81
C VAL A 188 -19.59 -27.62 12.04
N VAL A 189 -20.27 -26.52 11.77
CA VAL A 189 -20.91 -25.71 12.80
C VAL A 189 -22.10 -26.47 13.38
N PRO A 190 -22.26 -26.55 14.72
CA PRO A 190 -23.39 -27.20 15.34
C PRO A 190 -24.73 -26.61 14.91
N GLN A 191 -25.76 -27.45 14.78
CA GLN A 191 -27.08 -26.96 14.36
C GLN A 191 -27.68 -25.99 15.39
N GLY A 192 -28.06 -24.80 14.92
CA GLY A 192 -28.57 -23.73 15.77
C GLY A 192 -27.49 -22.92 16.49
N ALA A 193 -26.21 -23.18 16.24
CA ALA A 193 -25.14 -22.33 16.75
C ALA A 193 -25.26 -20.92 16.13
N THR A 194 -25.20 -19.93 17.00
CA THR A 194 -25.25 -18.52 16.63
C THR A 194 -23.92 -17.87 16.93
N GLY A 195 -23.61 -16.81 16.18
CA GLY A 195 -22.44 -15.99 16.45
C GLY A 195 -22.56 -15.27 17.80
N GLN A 196 -21.42 -14.87 18.35
CA GLN A 196 -21.36 -14.11 19.60
C GLN A 196 -20.70 -12.76 19.37
N LEU A 197 -21.21 -11.74 20.06
CA LEU A 197 -20.60 -10.41 20.10
C LEU A 197 -19.65 -10.35 21.29
N VAL A 198 -18.38 -10.08 21.02
CA VAL A 198 -17.35 -9.95 22.05
C VAL A 198 -16.67 -8.61 21.93
N LYS A 199 -16.40 -7.98 23.08
CA LYS A 199 -15.66 -6.73 23.13
C LYS A 199 -14.18 -6.97 22.97
N TRP A 200 -13.56 -6.19 22.10
CA TRP A 200 -12.13 -6.18 21.88
C TRP A 200 -11.64 -4.74 22.02
N GLY A 201 -11.06 -4.42 23.18
CA GLY A 201 -10.82 -3.04 23.57
C GLY A 201 -12.13 -2.25 23.65
N ASN A 202 -12.24 -1.19 22.84
CA ASN A 202 -13.44 -0.36 22.72
C ASN A 202 -14.36 -0.76 21.55
N SER A 203 -13.95 -1.75 20.73
CA SER A 203 -14.65 -2.20 19.54
C SER A 203 -15.44 -3.48 19.78
N GLU A 204 -16.44 -3.73 18.93
CA GLU A 204 -17.28 -4.94 18.99
C GLU A 204 -16.93 -5.91 17.87
N VAL A 205 -16.67 -7.17 18.23
CA VAL A 205 -16.36 -8.22 17.27
C VAL A 205 -17.51 -9.22 17.23
N HIS A 206 -18.11 -9.37 16.06
CA HIS A 206 -19.05 -10.45 15.79
C HIS A 206 -18.28 -11.71 15.39
N MET A 207 -18.23 -12.69 16.29
CA MET A 207 -17.63 -13.98 16.03
C MET A 207 -18.66 -14.94 15.45
N GLY A 208 -18.38 -15.48 14.26
CA GLY A 208 -19.11 -16.60 13.70
C GLY A 208 -18.99 -17.85 14.60
N PRO A 209 -19.94 -18.79 14.49
CA PRO A 209 -19.93 -19.99 15.30
C PRO A 209 -18.73 -20.90 14.94
N ALA A 210 -18.18 -21.57 15.95
CA ALA A 210 -17.00 -22.42 15.82
C ALA A 210 -17.33 -23.79 15.19
N CYS A 211 -16.31 -24.43 14.61
CA CYS A 211 -16.40 -25.75 14.01
C CYS A 211 -16.09 -26.81 15.07
N THR A 212 -17.13 -27.32 15.75
CA THR A 212 -16.99 -28.23 16.90
C THR A 212 -17.78 -29.53 16.76
N GLU A 213 -18.64 -29.67 15.74
CA GLU A 213 -19.36 -30.93 15.47
C GLU A 213 -18.69 -31.63 14.28
N GLN A 214 -18.48 -32.95 14.36
CA GLN A 214 -17.98 -33.71 13.21
C GLN A 214 -19.11 -33.97 12.22
N GLU A 215 -18.80 -33.96 10.92
CA GLU A 215 -19.78 -34.31 9.90
C GLU A 215 -20.22 -35.77 10.06
N HIS A 216 -21.48 -35.95 10.46
CA HIS A 216 -22.14 -37.24 10.44
C HIS A 216 -22.85 -37.43 9.09
N ARG A 217 -22.42 -38.42 8.29
CA ARG A 217 -23.13 -38.79 7.05
C ARG A 217 -24.03 -40.00 7.30
N GLY A 218 -25.32 -39.87 6.95
CA GLY A 218 -26.30 -40.96 7.00
C GLY A 218 -27.45 -40.75 8.00
N VAL A 219 -28.47 -41.61 7.91
CA VAL A 219 -29.76 -41.50 8.63
C VAL A 219 -29.60 -41.69 10.15
N ALA A 220 -28.47 -42.24 10.61
CA ALA A 220 -28.21 -42.56 12.01
C ALA A 220 -27.31 -41.54 12.75
N ARG A 221 -26.91 -40.42 12.11
CA ARG A 221 -25.99 -39.41 12.69
C ARG A 221 -24.74 -40.01 13.39
N LEU A 222 -24.08 -41.00 12.78
CA LEU A 222 -22.78 -41.50 13.27
C LEU A 222 -21.62 -40.88 12.48
N ALA A 223 -20.54 -40.52 13.18
CA ALA A 223 -19.29 -40.05 12.57
C ALA A 223 -18.47 -41.28 12.24
N VAL A 224 -18.95 -42.03 11.24
CA VAL A 224 -18.12 -43.10 10.69
C VAL A 224 -17.13 -42.40 9.77
N THR A 225 -15.93 -42.18 10.28
CA THR A 225 -14.78 -41.82 9.46
C THR A 225 -14.48 -43.02 8.58
N LEU A 226 -15.07 -43.06 7.38
CA LEU A 226 -14.80 -44.11 6.41
C LEU A 226 -13.33 -44.03 5.98
N SER A 227 -12.50 -44.73 6.74
CA SER A 227 -11.12 -45.04 6.41
C SER A 227 -11.10 -45.84 5.11
N SER A 228 -10.08 -45.65 4.27
CA SER A 228 -9.86 -46.43 3.04
C SER A 228 -9.94 -47.95 3.26
N GLY A 229 -9.77 -48.43 4.50
CA GLY A 229 -9.95 -49.84 4.89
C GLY A 229 -11.40 -50.35 4.82
N GLU A 230 -12.42 -49.51 5.03
CA GLU A 230 -13.82 -49.97 4.97
C GLU A 230 -14.33 -50.16 3.54
N MET A 231 -13.81 -49.38 2.58
CA MET A 231 -14.09 -49.62 1.16
C MET A 231 -13.62 -51.03 0.78
N ILE A 232 -12.45 -51.46 1.28
CA ILE A 232 -11.91 -52.81 1.05
C ILE A 232 -12.86 -53.88 1.60
N ILE A 233 -13.48 -53.68 2.76
CA ILE A 233 -14.45 -54.63 3.33
C ILE A 233 -15.65 -54.81 2.40
N TRP A 234 -16.22 -53.71 1.89
CA TRP A 234 -17.35 -53.77 0.96
C TRP A 234 -16.97 -54.43 -0.38
N TRP A 235 -15.78 -54.15 -0.91
CA TRP A 235 -15.26 -54.83 -2.09
C TRP A 235 -15.07 -56.34 -1.86
N ILE A 236 -14.62 -56.75 -0.67
CA ILE A 236 -14.50 -58.15 -0.28
C ILE A 236 -15.89 -58.82 -0.22
N ILE A 237 -16.88 -58.17 0.40
CA ILE A 237 -18.26 -58.71 0.47
C ILE A 237 -18.86 -58.86 -0.93
N PHE A 238 -18.65 -57.88 -1.81
CA PHE A 238 -19.11 -57.94 -3.19
C PHE A 238 -18.42 -59.06 -3.99
N ALA A 239 -17.10 -59.21 -3.83
CA ALA A 239 -16.34 -60.27 -4.47
C ALA A 239 -16.79 -61.67 -4.00
N ILE A 240 -16.99 -61.87 -2.69
CA ILE A 240 -17.51 -63.14 -2.14
C ILE A 240 -18.90 -63.42 -2.69
N SER A 241 -19.77 -62.41 -2.74
CA SER A 241 -21.13 -62.55 -3.26
C SER A 241 -21.14 -62.94 -4.75
N LEU A 242 -20.25 -62.37 -5.57
CA LEU A 242 -20.05 -62.77 -6.96
C LEU A 242 -19.53 -64.21 -7.09
N ILE A 243 -18.56 -64.61 -6.27
CA ILE A 243 -18.02 -65.98 -6.28
C ILE A 243 -19.12 -66.99 -5.92
N VAL A 244 -19.93 -66.72 -4.90
CA VAL A 244 -21.06 -67.57 -4.51
C VAL A 244 -22.08 -67.67 -5.63
N LEU A 245 -22.42 -66.54 -6.28
CA LEU A 245 -23.37 -66.52 -7.40
C LEU A 245 -22.84 -67.35 -8.57
N VAL A 246 -21.56 -67.18 -8.94
CA VAL A 246 -20.91 -67.98 -10.01
C VAL A 246 -20.89 -69.47 -9.65
N TRP A 247 -20.59 -69.81 -8.39
CA TRP A 247 -20.60 -71.20 -7.95
C TRP A 247 -22.00 -71.81 -8.01
N CYS A 248 -23.03 -71.09 -7.57
CA CYS A 248 -24.42 -71.49 -7.72
C CYS A 248 -24.83 -71.66 -9.19
N CYS A 249 -24.43 -70.76 -10.07
CA CYS A 249 -24.66 -70.91 -11.51
C CYS A 249 -23.95 -72.15 -12.08
N TYR A 250 -22.69 -72.39 -11.67
CA TYR A 250 -21.93 -73.55 -12.10
C TYR A 250 -22.56 -74.87 -11.66
N THR A 251 -23.03 -74.99 -10.41
CA THR A 251 -23.66 -76.22 -9.92
C THR A 251 -24.97 -76.51 -10.64
N VAL A 252 -25.80 -75.49 -10.88
CA VAL A 252 -27.05 -75.64 -11.66
C VAL A 252 -26.75 -76.06 -13.11
N CYS A 253 -25.75 -75.45 -13.75
CA CYS A 253 -25.30 -75.84 -15.09
C CYS A 253 -24.74 -77.27 -15.12
N ALA A 254 -23.98 -77.68 -14.12
CA ALA A 254 -23.43 -79.03 -14.03
C ALA A 254 -24.53 -80.09 -13.86
N GLU A 255 -25.55 -79.82 -13.04
CA GLU A 255 -26.69 -80.72 -12.86
C GLU A 255 -27.56 -80.83 -14.10
N THR A 256 -27.82 -79.71 -14.79
CA THR A 256 -28.59 -79.69 -16.03
C THR A 256 -27.84 -80.37 -17.17
N CYS A 257 -26.53 -80.12 -17.35
CA CYS A 257 -25.69 -80.83 -18.32
C CYS A 257 -25.57 -82.33 -18.02
N SER A 258 -25.47 -82.74 -16.75
CA SER A 258 -25.43 -84.17 -16.37
C SER A 258 -26.74 -84.88 -16.71
N LYS A 259 -27.89 -84.23 -16.49
CA LYS A 259 -29.21 -84.74 -16.91
C LYS A 259 -29.32 -84.80 -18.43
N TYR A 260 -28.86 -83.77 -19.15
CA TYR A 260 -28.90 -83.72 -20.61
C TYR A 260 -28.01 -84.79 -21.26
N MET A 261 -26.80 -85.00 -20.75
CA MET A 261 -25.87 -86.03 -21.24
C MET A 261 -26.38 -87.45 -20.97
N LYS A 262 -26.99 -87.72 -19.82
CA LYS A 262 -27.63 -89.02 -19.51
C LYS A 262 -28.88 -89.27 -20.36
N ALA A 263 -29.65 -88.24 -20.66
CA ALA A 263 -30.79 -88.35 -21.59
C ALA A 263 -30.29 -88.63 -23.02
N PHE A 264 -29.22 -87.95 -23.47
CA PHE A 264 -28.63 -88.17 -24.78
C PHE A 264 -27.98 -89.56 -24.90
N SER A 265 -27.32 -90.08 -23.87
CA SER A 265 -26.75 -91.43 -23.89
C SER A 265 -27.82 -92.52 -23.94
N LYS A 266 -28.95 -92.35 -23.23
CA LYS A 266 -30.12 -93.24 -23.35
C LYS A 266 -30.73 -93.20 -24.77
N MET A 267 -30.86 -92.02 -25.36
CA MET A 267 -31.34 -91.87 -26.74
C MET A 267 -30.39 -92.51 -27.75
N ARG A 268 -29.07 -92.37 -27.56
CA ARG A 268 -28.05 -92.97 -28.44
C ARG A 268 -27.96 -94.49 -28.29
N ALA A 269 -28.18 -95.03 -27.09
CA ALA A 269 -28.29 -96.47 -26.87
C ALA A 269 -29.57 -97.07 -27.49
N ALA A 270 -30.70 -96.34 -27.41
CA ALA A 270 -31.94 -96.75 -28.08
C ALA A 270 -31.83 -96.71 -29.62
N GLY A 271 -31.10 -95.74 -30.18
CA GLY A 271 -30.83 -95.64 -31.62
C GLY A 271 -29.83 -96.68 -32.16
N ALA A 272 -28.99 -97.27 -31.31
CA ALA A 272 -28.02 -98.30 -31.71
C ALA A 272 -28.62 -99.73 -31.75
N VAL A 273 -29.83 -99.95 -31.21
CA VAL A 273 -30.56 -101.23 -31.23
C VAL A 273 -31.58 -101.29 -32.38
N ALA A 274 -31.78 -100.19 -33.11
CA ALA A 274 -32.75 -100.08 -34.22
C ALA A 274 -32.11 -100.23 -35.62
N ARG A 275 -30.99 -100.96 -35.74
CA ARG A 275 -30.34 -101.25 -37.03
C ARG A 275 -30.01 -102.72 -37.17
#